data_AF-A0A7S3X8P6-F1
#
_entry.id   AF-A0A7S3X8P6-F1
#
_cell.length_a   1.000
_cell.length_b   1.000
_cell.length_c   1.000
_cell.angle_alpha   90.00
_cell.angle_beta   90.00
_cell.angle_gamma   90.00
#
_symmetry.space_group_name_H-M   'P 1'
#
loop_
_entity.id
_entity.type
_entity.pdbx_description
1 polymer ?
#
loop_
_entity_poly.entity_id
_entity_poly.type
_entity_poly.pdbx_seq_one_letter_code
_entity_poly.pdbx_strand_id
1 'polypeptide(L)'
;MHFSEQEVKHFLLPKDKVIYSYVVKDDKNQITDFFSFYNLPSSILKHPDHDTLWVAYSYYSFSKTNRYEELTKNALIMAKKEKFDVFNILDLQDNKPYLRDLKFSPGDGHLHYYLYNWRLANIEPKDVGMVLV
;
A
#
# COMPACT_ATOMS: atom_id res chain seq x y z
N MET A 1 11.40 10.42 -6.39
CA MET A 1 11.89 9.04 -6.29
C MET A 1 12.08 8.51 -7.69
N HIS A 2 13.16 7.80 -7.96
CA HIS A 2 13.44 7.24 -9.28
C HIS A 2 13.82 5.77 -9.10
N PHE A 3 13.05 4.88 -9.73
CA PHE A 3 13.39 3.45 -9.78
C PHE A 3 13.90 3.12 -11.18
N SER A 4 14.99 2.36 -11.24
CA SER A 4 15.40 1.64 -12.44
C SER A 4 14.39 0.54 -12.78
N GLU A 5 14.42 0.06 -14.02
CA GLU A 5 13.60 -1.08 -14.43
C GLU A 5 13.85 -2.33 -13.57
N GLN A 6 15.10 -2.54 -13.15
CA GLN A 6 15.46 -3.66 -12.27
C GLN A 6 14.85 -3.52 -10.88
N GLU A 7 14.84 -2.31 -10.32
CA GLU A 7 14.20 -2.03 -9.02
C GLU A 7 12.69 -2.18 -9.12
N VAL A 8 12.05 -1.66 -10.18
CA VAL A 8 10.62 -1.86 -10.45
C VAL A 8 10.30 -3.36 -10.49
N LYS A 9 11.10 -4.16 -11.22
CA LYS A 9 10.93 -5.62 -11.26
C LYS A 9 11.12 -6.25 -9.88
N HIS A 10 12.15 -5.84 -9.15
CA HIS A 10 12.48 -6.41 -7.85
C HIS A 10 11.36 -6.18 -6.82
N PHE A 11 10.85 -4.94 -6.75
CA PHE A 11 9.87 -4.51 -5.75
C PHE A 11 8.42 -4.80 -6.14
N LEU A 12 8.08 -4.77 -7.43
CA LEU A 12 6.67 -4.76 -7.87
C LEU A 12 6.24 -6.00 -8.67
N LEU A 13 7.14 -6.87 -9.13
CA LEU A 13 6.68 -8.13 -9.73
C LEU A 13 6.03 -9.02 -8.65
N PRO A 14 4.83 -9.58 -8.90
CA PRO A 14 4.16 -10.44 -7.93
C PRO A 14 5.07 -11.58 -7.46
N LYS A 15 5.12 -11.78 -6.14
CA LYS A 15 5.78 -12.92 -5.50
C LYS A 15 4.80 -13.50 -4.50
N ASP A 16 4.52 -14.79 -4.64
CA ASP A 16 3.54 -15.49 -3.80
C ASP A 16 3.77 -15.20 -2.32
N LYS A 17 2.71 -14.79 -1.62
CA LYS A 17 2.71 -14.43 -0.18
C LYS A 17 3.67 -13.33 0.24
N VAL A 18 4.24 -12.56 -0.69
CA VAL A 18 5.17 -11.45 -0.39
C VAL A 18 4.62 -10.14 -0.92
N ILE A 19 4.42 -10.03 -2.24
CA ILE A 19 3.94 -8.80 -2.89
C ILE A 19 2.88 -9.16 -3.93
N TYR A 20 1.78 -8.42 -3.90
CA TYR A 20 0.66 -8.53 -4.80
C TYR A 20 0.57 -7.24 -5.60
N SER A 21 0.54 -7.37 -6.93
CA SER A 21 0.61 -6.24 -7.85
C SER A 21 -0.39 -6.42 -8.98
N TYR A 22 -1.15 -5.38 -9.25
CA TYR A 22 -2.25 -5.41 -10.21
C TYR A 22 -2.18 -4.20 -11.13
N VAL A 23 -2.52 -4.42 -12.40
CA VAL A 23 -2.62 -3.36 -13.41
C VAL A 23 -4.06 -3.24 -13.89
N VAL A 24 -4.51 -2.02 -14.10
CA VAL A 24 -5.74 -1.73 -14.83
C VAL A 24 -5.36 -1.41 -16.27
N LYS A 25 -6.10 -1.98 -17.22
CA LYS A 25 -5.91 -1.74 -18.64
C LYS A 25 -7.17 -1.14 -19.25
N ASP A 26 -6.98 -0.27 -20.23
CA ASP A 26 -8.07 0.24 -21.06
C ASP A 26 -8.48 -0.77 -22.14
N ASP A 27 -9.50 -0.41 -22.93
CA ASP A 27 -9.99 -1.21 -24.06
C ASP A 27 -8.93 -1.43 -25.15
N LYS A 28 -7.84 -0.64 -25.15
CA LYS A 28 -6.68 -0.77 -26.04
C LYS A 28 -5.55 -1.59 -25.41
N ASN A 29 -5.81 -2.26 -24.28
CA ASN A 29 -4.85 -3.08 -23.54
C ASN A 29 -3.62 -2.29 -23.03
N GLN A 30 -3.71 -0.96 -22.92
CA GLN A 30 -2.67 -0.12 -22.34
C GLN A 30 -2.85 -0.02 -20.83
N ILE A 31 -1.75 -0.04 -20.08
CA ILE A 31 -1.79 0.15 -18.63
C ILE A 31 -2.16 1.61 -18.34
N THR A 32 -3.26 1.80 -17.61
CA THR A 32 -3.75 3.10 -17.17
C THR A 32 -3.47 3.36 -15.70
N ASP A 33 -3.50 2.31 -14.89
CA ASP A 33 -3.39 2.41 -13.44
C ASP A 33 -2.73 1.16 -12.86
N PHE A 34 -2.23 1.29 -11.64
CA PHE A 34 -1.52 0.25 -10.91
C PHE A 34 -1.78 0.39 -9.41
N PHE A 35 -1.85 -0.74 -8.71
CA PHE A 35 -1.78 -0.77 -7.26
C PHE A 35 -1.07 -2.03 -6.79
N SER A 36 -0.46 -1.95 -5.61
CA SER A 36 0.22 -3.07 -4.97
C SER A 36 0.06 -3.05 -3.45
N PHE A 37 0.18 -4.22 -2.85
CA PHE A 37 0.25 -4.39 -1.41
C PHE A 37 1.15 -5.58 -1.06
N TYR A 38 1.85 -5.49 0.07
CA TYR A 38 2.70 -6.56 0.57
C TYR A 38 2.08 -7.24 1.78
N ASN A 39 2.45 -8.50 1.99
CA ASN A 39 2.03 -9.30 3.13
C ASN A 39 3.01 -9.11 4.29
N LEU A 40 2.50 -8.75 5.47
CA LEU A 40 3.27 -8.70 6.70
C LEU A 40 2.44 -9.32 7.83
N PRO A 41 2.44 -10.66 7.95
CA PRO A 41 1.63 -11.34 8.94
C PRO A 41 2.16 -11.08 10.35
N SER A 42 1.25 -11.03 11.32
CA SER A 42 1.58 -10.82 12.73
C SER A 42 1.17 -12.02 13.58
N SER A 43 2.04 -12.48 14.47
CA SER A 43 1.69 -13.55 15.42
C SER A 43 0.68 -13.05 16.45
N ILE A 44 -0.40 -13.79 16.64
CA ILE A 44 -1.38 -13.53 17.68
C ILE A 44 -0.96 -14.26 18.95
N LEU A 45 -0.70 -13.51 20.02
CA LEU A 45 -0.24 -14.08 21.28
C LEU A 45 -1.42 -14.60 22.11
N LYS A 46 -1.34 -15.87 22.52
CA LYS A 46 -2.24 -16.49 23.52
C LYS A 46 -3.74 -16.49 23.14
N HIS A 47 -4.08 -16.55 21.86
CA HIS A 47 -5.47 -16.73 21.41
C HIS A 47 -5.75 -18.22 21.14
N PRO A 48 -6.89 -18.78 21.59
CA PRO A 48 -7.14 -20.22 21.51
C PRO A 48 -7.34 -20.75 20.07
N ASP A 49 -7.96 -19.94 19.20
CA ASP A 49 -8.40 -20.39 17.87
C ASP A 49 -7.62 -19.78 16.69
N HIS A 50 -6.73 -18.81 16.96
CA HIS A 50 -6.05 -18.02 15.92
C HIS A 50 -4.61 -17.75 16.33
N ASP A 51 -3.65 -18.04 15.46
CA ASP A 51 -2.22 -17.86 15.72
C ASP A 51 -1.57 -16.75 14.87
N THR A 52 -2.23 -16.36 13.77
CA THR A 52 -1.70 -15.46 12.76
C THR A 52 -2.78 -14.50 12.31
N LEU A 53 -2.46 -13.21 12.30
CA LEU A 53 -3.23 -12.18 11.63
C LEU A 53 -2.58 -11.90 10.27
N TRP A 54 -3.31 -12.16 9.18
CA TRP A 54 -2.83 -11.89 7.84
C TRP A 54 -3.11 -10.43 7.47
N VAL A 55 -2.05 -9.63 7.41
CA VAL A 55 -2.14 -8.19 7.17
C VAL A 55 -1.58 -7.84 5.79
N ALA A 56 -2.39 -7.17 4.98
CA ALA A 56 -1.95 -6.53 3.75
C ALA A 56 -1.59 -5.07 4.04
N TYR A 57 -0.43 -4.62 3.60
CA TYR A 57 -0.03 -3.21 3.67
C TYR A 57 0.00 -2.62 2.27
N SER A 58 -0.72 -1.53 2.06
CA SER A 58 -0.64 -0.74 0.82
C SER A 58 0.80 -0.35 0.55
N TYR A 59 1.24 -0.60 -0.68
CA TYR A 59 2.57 -0.24 -1.12
C TYR A 59 2.50 0.93 -2.10
N TYR A 60 2.87 0.74 -3.37
CA TYR A 60 2.78 1.78 -4.38
C TYR A 60 1.50 1.68 -5.21
N SER A 61 0.95 2.84 -5.57
CA SER A 61 -0.13 2.97 -6.54
C SER A 61 0.17 4.10 -7.53
N PHE A 62 -0.44 4.03 -8.72
CA PHE A 62 -0.35 5.05 -9.75
C PHE A 62 -1.66 5.09 -10.53
N SER A 63 -2.13 6.29 -10.86
CA SER A 63 -3.30 6.49 -11.71
C SER A 63 -3.06 7.60 -12.73
N LYS A 64 -3.24 7.30 -14.02
CA LYS A 64 -3.27 8.35 -15.08
C LYS A 64 -4.48 9.28 -14.94
N THR A 65 -5.54 8.80 -14.32
CA THR A 65 -6.86 9.46 -14.26
C THR A 65 -7.24 9.93 -12.85
N ASN A 66 -6.30 9.90 -11.90
CA ASN A 66 -6.50 10.28 -10.51
C ASN A 66 -7.61 9.50 -9.77
N ARG A 67 -7.71 8.19 -10.02
CA ARG A 67 -8.75 7.29 -9.46
C ARG A 67 -8.29 6.55 -8.19
N TYR A 68 -7.54 7.21 -7.30
CA TYR A 68 -6.92 6.54 -6.15
C TYR A 68 -7.92 5.91 -5.17
N GLU A 69 -9.09 6.51 -4.97
CA GLU A 69 -10.16 5.92 -4.16
C GLU A 69 -10.65 4.59 -4.75
N GLU A 70 -10.92 4.56 -6.07
CA GLU A 70 -11.35 3.36 -6.78
C GLU A 70 -10.26 2.27 -6.74
N LEU A 71 -8.99 2.66 -6.95
CA LEU A 71 -7.87 1.73 -6.87
C LEU A 71 -7.71 1.13 -5.47
N THR A 72 -7.86 1.94 -4.42
CA THR A 72 -7.78 1.45 -3.04
C THR A 72 -8.95 0.53 -2.73
N LYS A 73 -10.16 0.85 -3.22
CA LYS A 73 -11.32 -0.05 -3.12
C LYS A 73 -11.06 -1.39 -3.82
N ASN A 74 -10.46 -1.36 -5.01
CA ASN A 74 -10.07 -2.58 -5.72
C ASN A 74 -8.99 -3.36 -4.96
N ALA A 75 -8.02 -2.69 -4.33
CA ALA A 75 -7.02 -3.32 -3.49
C ALA A 75 -7.65 -4.06 -2.29
N LEU A 76 -8.64 -3.46 -1.62
CA LEU A 76 -9.40 -4.11 -0.55
C LEU A 76 -10.12 -5.38 -1.05
N ILE A 77 -10.74 -5.33 -2.22
CA ILE A 77 -11.41 -6.49 -2.84
C ILE A 77 -10.39 -7.59 -3.14
N MET A 78 -9.24 -7.24 -3.71
CA MET A 78 -8.20 -8.21 -4.04
C MET A 78 -7.58 -8.81 -2.77
N ALA A 79 -7.26 -8.00 -1.76
CA ALA A 79 -6.77 -8.50 -0.48
C ALA A 79 -7.76 -9.46 0.18
N LYS A 80 -9.08 -9.17 0.12
CA LYS A 80 -10.08 -10.10 0.65
C LYS A 80 -10.11 -11.44 -0.10
N LYS A 81 -9.96 -11.43 -1.43
CA LYS A 81 -9.86 -12.66 -2.25
C LYS A 81 -8.63 -13.48 -1.89
N GLU A 82 -7.52 -12.80 -1.60
CA GLU A 82 -6.27 -13.40 -1.11
C GLU A 82 -6.31 -13.80 0.38
N LYS A 83 -7.47 -13.68 1.03
CA LYS A 83 -7.75 -14.09 2.41
C LYS A 83 -6.99 -13.29 3.48
N PHE A 84 -6.66 -12.03 3.21
CA PHE A 84 -6.20 -11.11 4.25
C PHE A 84 -7.33 -10.74 5.22
N ASP A 85 -6.97 -10.57 6.48
CA ASP A 85 -7.89 -10.24 7.57
C ASP A 85 -8.10 -8.73 7.68
N VAL A 86 -7.03 -7.96 7.45
CA VAL A 86 -7.02 -6.50 7.54
C VAL A 86 -6.09 -5.89 6.50
N PHE A 87 -6.43 -4.68 6.06
CA PHE A 87 -5.65 -3.90 5.11
C PHE A 87 -5.22 -2.59 5.76
N ASN A 88 -3.92 -2.35 5.81
CA ASN A 88 -3.30 -1.17 6.38
C ASN A 88 -2.81 -0.24 5.27
N ILE A 89 -2.96 1.06 5.48
CA ILE A 89 -2.51 2.11 4.56
C ILE A 89 -2.06 3.33 5.37
N LEU A 90 -1.00 3.97 4.90
CA LEU A 90 -0.50 5.21 5.50
C LEU A 90 -1.17 6.43 4.83
N ASP A 91 -1.33 7.52 5.57
CA ASP A 91 -1.83 8.80 5.04
C ASP A 91 -0.77 9.60 4.28
N LEU A 92 0.14 8.89 3.60
CA LEU A 92 1.13 9.46 2.69
C LEU A 92 0.50 9.85 1.35
N GLN A 93 1.21 10.67 0.59
CA GLN A 93 0.77 11.11 -0.74
C GLN A 93 -0.68 11.62 -0.72
N ASP A 94 -1.48 11.26 -1.72
CA ASP A 94 -2.88 11.67 -1.85
C ASP A 94 -3.85 10.67 -1.19
N ASN A 95 -3.41 9.83 -0.26
CA ASN A 95 -4.27 8.79 0.31
C ASN A 95 -5.36 9.36 1.23
N LYS A 96 -5.00 10.35 2.04
CA LYS A 96 -5.83 10.85 3.15
C LYS A 96 -7.27 11.23 2.80
N PRO A 97 -7.57 11.92 1.68
CA PRO A 97 -8.91 12.43 1.40
C PRO A 97 -10.01 11.35 1.33
N TYR A 98 -9.68 10.14 0.89
CA TYR A 98 -10.67 9.09 0.62
C TYR A 98 -10.71 7.96 1.67
N LEU A 99 -9.77 7.94 2.62
CA LEU A 99 -9.65 6.86 3.61
C LEU A 99 -10.94 6.68 4.44
N ARG A 100 -11.56 7.78 4.86
CA ARG A 100 -12.78 7.75 5.67
C ARG A 100 -13.96 7.14 4.90
N ASP A 101 -14.08 7.44 3.62
CA ASP A 101 -15.17 6.96 2.78
C ASP A 101 -15.05 5.45 2.53
N LEU A 102 -13.81 4.97 2.42
CA LEU A 102 -13.46 3.54 2.38
C LEU A 102 -13.42 2.84 3.76
N LYS A 103 -13.91 3.50 4.82
CA LYS A 103 -14.04 2.96 6.19
C LYS A 103 -12.73 2.64 6.89
N PHE A 104 -11.62 3.22 6.44
CA PHE A 104 -10.39 3.21 7.23
C PHE A 104 -10.57 4.06 8.48
N SER A 105 -10.02 3.56 9.59
CA SER A 105 -9.94 4.28 10.85
C SER A 105 -8.46 4.48 11.22
N PRO A 106 -8.10 5.60 11.85
CA PRO A 106 -6.75 5.79 12.38
C PRO A 106 -6.40 4.67 13.37
N GLY A 107 -5.19 4.11 13.23
CA GLY A 107 -4.61 3.27 14.27
C GLY A 107 -4.02 4.10 15.41
N ASP A 108 -3.43 3.42 16.39
CA ASP A 108 -2.67 4.01 17.50
C ASP A 108 -1.17 4.20 17.17
N GLY A 109 -0.69 3.52 16.12
CA GLY A 109 0.69 3.62 15.66
C GLY A 109 0.97 4.87 14.81
N HIS A 110 2.18 5.41 14.98
CA HIS A 110 2.71 6.48 14.13
C HIS A 110 4.00 6.02 13.47
N LEU A 111 4.12 6.26 12.16
CA LEU A 111 5.37 6.04 11.42
C LEU A 111 6.07 7.37 11.19
N HIS A 112 7.27 7.51 11.75
CA HIS A 112 8.07 8.72 11.64
C HIS A 112 9.23 8.52 10.66
N TYR A 113 9.41 9.48 9.77
CA TYR A 113 10.46 9.48 8.75
C TYR A 113 11.63 10.35 9.20
N TYR A 114 12.83 9.80 9.16
CA TYR A 114 14.07 10.48 9.52
C TYR A 114 15.08 10.36 8.39
N LEU A 115 15.87 11.41 8.20
CA LEU A 115 17.04 11.38 7.33
C LEU A 115 18.30 11.51 8.17
N TYR A 116 19.30 10.71 7.86
CA TYR A 116 20.61 10.83 8.48
C TYR A 116 21.44 11.90 7.76
N ASN A 117 22.04 12.82 8.51
CA ASN A 117 22.92 13.89 8.00
C ASN A 117 22.29 14.76 6.90
N TRP A 118 20.98 15.01 6.99
CA TRP A 118 20.27 15.88 6.04
C TRP A 118 19.31 16.82 6.76
N ARG A 119 19.37 18.12 6.44
CA ARG A 119 18.44 19.12 6.98
C ARG A 119 17.20 19.18 6.11
N LEU A 120 16.02 19.18 6.74
CA LEU A 120 14.73 19.24 6.07
C LEU A 120 14.05 20.60 6.30
N ALA A 121 13.27 21.02 5.29
CA ALA A 121 12.23 22.04 5.46
C ALA A 121 10.96 21.39 6.07
N ASN A 122 9.88 22.16 6.20
CA ASN A 122 8.60 21.59 6.59
C ASN A 122 8.09 20.63 5.50
N ILE A 123 7.86 19.37 5.89
CA ILE A 123 7.34 18.30 5.03
C ILE A 123 6.09 17.76 5.71
N GLU A 124 5.00 17.66 4.96
CA GLU A 124 3.76 17.01 5.40
C GLU A 124 3.73 15.55 4.90
N PRO A 125 2.91 14.66 5.50
CA PRO A 125 2.79 13.27 5.04
C PRO A 125 2.50 13.13 3.53
N LYS A 126 1.71 14.04 2.96
CA LYS A 126 1.41 14.08 1.51
C LYS A 126 2.64 14.29 0.62
N ASP A 127 3.70 14.89 1.16
CA ASP A 127 4.93 15.17 0.42
C ASP A 127 5.88 13.96 0.44
N VAL A 128 5.58 12.94 1.25
CA VAL A 128 6.40 11.73 1.40
C VAL A 128 5.98 10.69 0.37
N GLY A 129 6.85 10.48 -0.62
CA GLY A 129 6.65 9.48 -1.67
C GLY A 129 7.22 8.09 -1.37
N MET A 130 7.87 7.88 -0.21
CA MET A 130 8.56 6.63 0.11
C MET A 130 7.75 5.79 1.09
N VAL A 131 7.43 4.55 0.70
CA VAL A 131 6.88 3.57 1.63
C VAL A 131 8.03 2.75 2.19
N LEU A 132 8.22 2.79 3.50
CA LEU A 132 9.22 1.98 4.20
C LEU A 132 8.61 0.60 4.48
N VAL A 133 9.42 -0.44 4.28
CA VAL A 133 9.07 -1.85 4.47
C VAL A 133 10.09 -2.48 5.40
#